data_AF-A0AA96CLM2-F1
#
_entry.id   AF-A0AA96CLM2-F1
#
_cell.length_a   1.000
_cell.length_b   1.000
_cell.length_c   1.000
_cell.angle_alpha   90.00
_cell.angle_beta   90.00
_cell.angle_gamma   90.00
#
_symmetry.space_group_name_H-M   'P 1'
#
loop_
_entity.id
_entity.type
_entity.pdbx_description
1 polymer ?
#
loop_
_entity_poly.entity_id
_entity_poly.type
_entity_poly.pdbx_seq_one_letter_code
_entity_poly.pdbx_strand_id
1 'polypeptide(L)'
;MTNKVKNQVLKYLYNQKLFGIKYHSDLNINFYSSCDFALPNSLEELKKSVTNCYLCDLSKTRKHTLFGYGSQNSKIMFICDEPSKSEDDLGSFFVGNSGDMLAKMIEGSLKIKKEEVYTANLVKCRGTKEASFQNFESCNCYLLKQIEVIKPKIIVAVGERVHDYLLKSSGEFLKNRGKVLSFNSAILVPIFSPLYLLKNPSLKKDTYLDMLKIKNLYEES
;
A
#
# COMPACT_ATOMS: atom_id res chain seq x y z
N MET A 1 -23.07 7.57 -16.47
CA MET A 1 -21.87 6.70 -16.31
C MET A 1 -21.44 6.71 -14.84
N THR A 2 -21.43 5.56 -14.16
CA THR A 2 -21.06 5.47 -12.73
C THR A 2 -19.57 5.76 -12.51
N ASN A 3 -19.16 6.10 -11.28
CA ASN A 3 -17.74 6.35 -10.96
C ASN A 3 -16.83 5.15 -11.26
N LYS A 4 -17.34 3.92 -11.06
CA LYS A 4 -16.64 2.67 -11.41
C LYS A 4 -16.34 2.60 -12.91
N VAL A 5 -17.34 2.88 -13.76
CA VAL A 5 -17.17 2.85 -15.22
C VAL A 5 -16.23 3.96 -15.69
N LYS A 6 -16.31 5.17 -15.11
CA LYS A 6 -15.38 6.27 -15.42
C LYS A 6 -13.93 5.89 -15.14
N ASN A 7 -13.65 5.22 -14.01
CA ASN A 7 -12.31 4.78 -13.67
C ASN A 7 -11.79 3.67 -14.59
N GLN A 8 -12.66 2.76 -15.03
CA GLN A 8 -12.29 1.73 -16.01
C GLN A 8 -11.88 2.36 -17.36
N VAL A 9 -12.68 3.32 -17.85
CA VAL A 9 -12.35 4.09 -19.07
C VAL A 9 -11.03 4.84 -18.89
N LEU A 10 -10.84 5.52 -17.76
CA LEU A 10 -9.62 6.28 -17.50
C LEU A 10 -8.37 5.38 -17.46
N LYS A 11 -8.48 4.21 -16.81
CA LYS A 11 -7.43 3.18 -16.80
C LYS A 11 -7.07 2.72 -18.21
N TYR A 12 -8.07 2.43 -19.03
CA TYR A 12 -7.86 2.01 -20.41
C TYR A 12 -7.11 3.05 -21.24
N LEU A 13 -7.56 4.31 -21.20
CA LEU A 13 -6.94 5.40 -21.94
C LEU A 13 -5.51 5.68 -21.45
N TYR A 14 -5.29 5.61 -20.13
CA TYR A 14 -3.95 5.77 -19.56
C TYR A 14 -2.99 4.68 -20.02
N ASN A 15 -3.46 3.42 -20.09
CA ASN A 15 -2.67 2.30 -20.60
C ASN A 15 -2.24 2.51 -22.04
N GLN A 16 -3.17 2.88 -22.91
CA GLN A 16 -2.85 3.19 -24.30
C GLN A 16 -1.80 4.27 -24.44
N LYS A 17 -1.90 5.32 -23.62
CA LYS A 17 -0.92 6.40 -23.58
C LYS A 17 0.46 5.89 -23.15
N LEU A 18 0.56 4.99 -22.18
CA LEU A 18 1.83 4.37 -21.76
C LEU A 18 2.50 3.59 -22.91
N PHE A 19 1.72 2.96 -23.78
CA PHE A 19 2.23 2.27 -24.98
C PHE A 19 2.45 3.20 -26.20
N GLY A 20 2.35 4.52 -26.03
CA GLY A 20 2.58 5.49 -27.10
C GLY A 20 1.43 5.64 -28.10
N ILE A 21 0.26 5.06 -27.82
CA ILE A 21 -0.93 5.17 -28.66
C ILE A 21 -1.54 6.57 -28.47
N LYS A 22 -1.71 7.31 -29.57
CA LYS A 22 -2.24 8.69 -29.56
C LYS A 22 -3.75 8.78 -29.79
N TYR A 23 -4.35 7.81 -30.49
CA TYR A 23 -5.77 7.79 -30.86
C TYR A 23 -6.32 6.37 -30.78
N HIS A 24 -7.59 6.24 -30.40
CA HIS A 24 -8.30 4.97 -30.37
C HIS A 24 -9.70 5.11 -30.95
N SER A 25 -10.13 4.15 -31.78
CA SER A 25 -11.44 4.19 -32.46
C SER A 25 -12.59 3.73 -31.57
N ASP A 26 -12.40 2.69 -30.75
CA ASP A 26 -13.51 2.03 -30.03
C ASP A 26 -13.20 1.76 -28.55
N LEU A 27 -14.01 2.26 -27.62
CA LEU A 27 -13.82 2.03 -26.18
C LEU A 27 -14.42 0.68 -25.78
N ASN A 28 -13.61 -0.39 -25.70
CA ASN A 28 -14.07 -1.66 -25.15
C ASN A 28 -13.95 -1.69 -23.62
N ILE A 29 -15.00 -1.23 -22.93
CA ILE A 29 -15.03 -1.05 -21.48
C ILE A 29 -15.26 -2.38 -20.73
N ASN A 30 -15.73 -3.42 -21.43
CA ASN A 30 -16.14 -4.69 -20.82
C ASN A 30 -14.99 -5.58 -20.34
N PHE A 31 -13.72 -5.24 -20.63
CA PHE A 31 -12.57 -6.10 -20.34
C PHE A 31 -11.70 -5.69 -19.15
N TYR A 32 -11.78 -4.45 -18.64
CA TYR A 32 -10.83 -3.99 -17.62
C TYR A 32 -11.34 -4.23 -16.20
N SER A 33 -11.35 -5.51 -15.79
CA SER A 33 -11.68 -5.93 -14.42
C SER A 33 -10.47 -6.30 -13.56
N SER A 34 -9.29 -6.46 -14.14
CA SER A 34 -8.10 -6.93 -13.43
C SER A 34 -6.89 -6.11 -13.84
N CYS A 35 -5.80 -6.26 -13.11
CA CYS A 35 -4.52 -5.60 -13.37
C CYS A 35 -3.83 -6.09 -14.65
N ASP A 36 -4.54 -6.04 -15.79
CA ASP A 36 -4.12 -6.50 -17.12
C ASP A 36 -3.23 -5.47 -17.83
N PHE A 37 -2.57 -4.60 -17.07
CA PHE A 37 -1.60 -3.65 -17.56
C PHE A 37 -0.25 -4.36 -17.58
N ALA A 38 0.49 -4.30 -18.69
CA ALA A 38 1.90 -4.70 -18.68
C ALA A 38 2.67 -3.60 -17.92
N LEU A 39 2.61 -3.67 -16.59
CA LEU A 39 3.37 -2.79 -15.73
C LEU A 39 4.86 -3.17 -15.82
N PRO A 40 5.76 -2.18 -15.76
CA PRO A 40 7.19 -2.44 -15.74
C PRO A 40 7.59 -3.43 -14.64
N ASN A 41 8.57 -4.28 -14.93
CA ASN A 41 9.17 -5.18 -13.94
C ASN A 41 10.20 -4.47 -13.06
N SER A 42 10.75 -3.34 -13.52
CA SER A 42 11.67 -2.50 -12.74
C SER A 42 10.89 -1.61 -11.78
N LEU A 43 11.26 -1.62 -10.49
CA LEU A 43 10.68 -0.70 -9.51
C LEU A 43 10.97 0.77 -9.84
N GLU A 44 12.07 1.08 -10.52
CA GLU A 44 12.39 2.43 -10.94
C GLU A 44 11.43 2.93 -12.02
N GLU A 45 11.15 2.08 -13.02
CA GLU A 45 10.17 2.39 -14.07
C GLU A 45 8.76 2.46 -13.51
N LEU A 46 8.40 1.53 -12.61
CA LEU A 46 7.11 1.55 -11.93
C LEU A 46 6.93 2.83 -11.09
N LYS A 47 8.00 3.30 -10.43
CA LYS A 47 8.01 4.59 -9.74
C LYS A 47 7.74 5.75 -10.69
N LYS A 48 8.39 5.77 -11.87
CA LYS A 48 8.14 6.80 -12.92
C LYS A 48 6.68 6.77 -13.39
N SER A 49 6.08 5.59 -13.55
CA SER A 49 4.66 5.46 -13.90
C SER A 49 3.74 6.03 -12.79
N VAL A 50 4.07 5.80 -11.53
CA VAL A 50 3.30 6.31 -10.38
C VAL A 50 3.40 7.83 -10.25
N THR A 51 4.59 8.42 -10.42
CA THR A 51 4.77 9.87 -10.37
C THR A 51 3.89 10.61 -11.39
N ASN A 52 3.66 10.00 -12.55
CA ASN A 52 2.84 10.55 -13.64
C ASN A 52 1.40 9.99 -13.66
N CYS A 53 0.97 9.29 -12.62
CA CYS A 53 -0.34 8.63 -12.59
C CYS A 53 -1.48 9.63 -12.40
N TYR A 54 -2.54 9.52 -13.21
CA TYR A 54 -3.77 10.31 -13.09
C TYR A 54 -5.04 9.44 -13.01
N LEU A 55 -4.89 8.18 -12.61
CA LEU A 55 -5.96 7.16 -12.63
C LEU A 55 -7.10 7.39 -11.62
N CYS A 56 -6.94 8.30 -10.67
CA CYS A 56 -7.99 8.66 -9.72
C CYS A 56 -7.89 10.14 -9.28
N ASP A 57 -8.91 10.60 -8.57
CA ASP A 57 -9.05 11.98 -8.11
C ASP A 57 -8.00 12.44 -7.09
N LEU A 58 -7.35 11.52 -6.35
CA LEU A 58 -6.23 11.87 -5.45
C LEU A 58 -5.07 12.55 -6.19
N SER A 59 -4.92 12.29 -7.50
CA SER A 59 -3.91 12.94 -8.34
C SER A 59 -4.08 14.45 -8.48
N LYS A 60 -5.29 14.96 -8.23
CA LYS A 60 -5.62 16.38 -8.37
C LYS A 60 -5.16 17.23 -7.20
N THR A 61 -4.94 16.62 -6.04
CA THR A 61 -4.67 17.33 -4.78
C THR A 61 -3.36 16.94 -4.11
N ARG A 62 -2.76 15.81 -4.51
CA ARG A 62 -1.45 15.38 -3.97
C ARG A 62 -0.40 16.46 -4.20
N LYS A 63 0.54 16.57 -3.27
CA LYS A 63 1.79 17.29 -3.49
C LYS A 63 2.88 16.34 -3.98
N HIS A 64 2.96 15.16 -3.37
CA HIS A 64 3.95 14.15 -3.72
C HIS A 64 3.32 12.77 -3.84
N THR A 65 3.92 11.93 -4.68
CA THR A 65 3.58 10.50 -4.73
C THR A 65 4.54 9.72 -3.83
N LEU A 66 4.00 8.93 -2.91
CA LEU A 66 4.77 7.97 -2.13
C LEU A 66 4.63 6.57 -2.72
N PHE A 67 5.59 6.20 -3.57
CA PHE A 67 5.61 4.91 -4.26
C PHE A 67 5.87 3.73 -3.30
N GLY A 68 6.99 3.79 -2.58
CA GLY A 68 7.44 2.80 -1.62
C GLY A 68 8.84 3.20 -1.12
N TYR A 69 9.27 2.61 -0.01
CA TYR A 69 10.54 2.90 0.65
C TYR A 69 11.21 1.63 1.18
N GLY A 70 12.53 1.62 1.16
CA GLY A 70 13.36 0.58 1.77
C GLY A 70 13.87 -0.48 0.79
N SER A 71 14.30 -1.61 1.33
CA SER A 71 15.06 -2.63 0.59
C SER A 71 14.21 -3.39 -0.44
N GLN A 72 14.71 -3.51 -1.66
CA GLN A 72 14.06 -4.29 -2.73
C GLN A 72 14.12 -5.79 -2.49
N ASN A 73 15.06 -6.26 -1.65
CA ASN A 73 15.24 -7.67 -1.30
C ASN A 73 14.64 -7.99 0.08
N SER A 74 13.76 -7.12 0.60
CA SER A 74 13.19 -7.32 1.93
C SER A 74 12.30 -8.55 1.99
N LYS A 75 12.51 -9.39 3.01
CA LYS A 75 11.59 -10.50 3.31
C LYS A 75 10.30 -10.03 4.01
N ILE A 76 10.26 -8.79 4.51
CA ILE A 76 9.10 -8.23 5.20
C ILE A 76 8.62 -6.95 4.51
N MET A 77 7.32 -6.87 4.25
CA MET A 77 6.68 -5.72 3.65
C MET A 77 5.59 -5.14 4.56
N PHE A 78 5.71 -3.86 4.93
CA PHE A 78 4.66 -3.12 5.62
C PHE A 78 3.75 -2.46 4.59
N ILE A 79 2.44 -2.74 4.70
CA ILE A 79 1.42 -2.11 3.86
C ILE A 79 0.58 -1.21 4.76
N CYS A 80 0.61 0.09 4.49
CA CYS A 80 -0.22 1.10 5.14
C CYS A 80 -1.37 1.54 4.22
N ASP A 81 -2.26 2.38 4.74
CA ASP A 81 -3.44 2.90 4.04
C ASP A 81 -3.07 3.89 2.91
N GLU A 82 -2.82 5.13 3.27
CA GLU A 82 -2.54 6.25 2.38
C GLU A 82 -1.43 7.11 3.01
N PRO A 83 -0.74 7.95 2.24
CA PRO A 83 0.22 8.88 2.81
C PRO A 83 -0.45 9.81 3.83
N SER A 84 0.20 10.01 4.96
CA SER A 84 -0.17 11.04 5.92
C SER A 84 0.06 12.44 5.34
N LYS A 85 -0.48 13.47 6.00
CA LYS A 85 -0.31 14.86 5.55
C LYS A 85 1.17 15.26 5.47
N SER A 86 1.94 14.94 6.51
CA SER A 86 3.38 15.23 6.55
C SER A 86 4.15 14.49 5.46
N GLU A 87 3.77 13.26 5.18
CA GLU A 87 4.37 12.44 4.11
C GLU A 87 4.07 12.99 2.71
N ASP A 88 2.84 13.43 2.45
CA ASP A 88 2.49 14.12 1.21
C ASP A 88 3.17 15.49 1.09
N ASP A 89 3.26 16.25 2.19
CA ASP A 89 3.91 17.56 2.21
C ASP A 89 5.42 17.47 1.91
N LEU A 90 6.10 16.47 2.49
CA LEU A 90 7.57 16.32 2.40
C LEU A 90 8.02 15.33 1.31
N GLY A 91 7.13 14.51 0.78
CA GLY A 91 7.47 13.50 -0.23
C GLY A 91 8.37 12.37 0.28
N SER A 92 8.36 12.11 1.59
CA SER A 92 9.14 11.04 2.23
C SER A 92 8.27 10.19 3.15
N PHE A 93 8.58 8.90 3.25
CA PHE A 93 8.03 8.02 4.28
C PHE A 93 8.65 8.33 5.65
N PHE A 94 8.02 7.84 6.72
CA PHE A 94 8.54 7.89 8.09
C PHE A 94 8.77 9.32 8.61
N VAL A 95 7.91 10.25 8.19
CA VAL A 95 7.91 11.63 8.69
C VAL A 95 6.62 11.94 9.45
N GLY A 96 6.73 12.81 10.44
CA GLY A 96 5.62 13.18 11.32
C GLY A 96 5.26 12.06 12.31
N ASN A 97 4.31 12.34 13.20
CA ASN A 97 4.06 11.50 14.38
C ASN A 97 3.74 10.02 14.06
N SER A 98 2.96 9.76 13.01
CA SER A 98 2.62 8.39 12.61
C SER A 98 3.80 7.68 11.94
N GLY A 99 4.56 8.38 11.11
CA GLY A 99 5.75 7.85 10.45
C GLY A 99 6.85 7.53 11.46
N ASP A 100 7.14 8.46 12.36
CA ASP A 100 8.13 8.28 13.43
C ASP A 100 7.76 7.11 14.35
N MET A 101 6.47 6.94 14.64
CA MET A 101 6.00 5.82 15.43
C MET A 101 6.18 4.49 14.71
N LEU A 102 5.88 4.40 13.41
CA LEU A 102 6.12 3.19 12.63
C LEU A 102 7.61 2.83 12.59
N ALA A 103 8.48 3.83 12.38
CA ALA A 103 9.93 3.64 12.43
C ALA A 103 10.38 3.06 13.78
N LYS A 104 9.91 3.64 14.89
CA LYS A 104 10.20 3.15 16.24
C LYS A 104 9.67 1.74 16.49
N MET A 105 8.51 1.38 15.93
CA MET A 105 7.97 0.03 16.05
C MET A 105 8.84 -0.98 15.30
N ILE A 106 9.30 -0.66 14.09
CA ILE A 106 10.19 -1.52 13.31
C ILE A 106 11.54 -1.66 14.02
N GLU A 107 12.23 -0.54 14.28
CA GLU A 107 13.57 -0.53 14.87
C GLU A 107 13.57 -1.04 16.32
N GLY A 108 12.55 -0.68 17.09
CA GLY A 108 12.43 -1.03 18.50
C GLY A 108 12.02 -2.47 18.75
N SER A 109 11.04 -2.99 17.99
CA SER A 109 10.48 -4.32 18.21
C SER A 109 11.15 -5.39 17.36
N LEU A 110 11.42 -5.12 16.07
CA LEU A 110 12.05 -6.09 15.17
C LEU A 110 13.58 -6.09 15.28
N LYS A 111 14.18 -5.01 15.80
CA LYS A 111 15.64 -4.82 15.89
C LYS A 111 16.37 -4.79 14.54
N ILE A 112 15.67 -4.33 13.49
CA ILE A 112 16.22 -4.08 12.16
C ILE A 112 15.95 -2.62 11.77
N LYS A 113 16.77 -2.05 10.88
CA LYS A 113 16.57 -0.67 10.43
C LYS A 113 15.34 -0.57 9.52
N LYS A 114 14.64 0.57 9.54
CA LYS A 114 13.47 0.81 8.66
C LYS A 114 13.83 0.75 7.17
N GLU A 115 15.09 0.98 6.81
CA GLU A 115 15.61 0.88 5.44
C GLU A 115 15.72 -0.59 4.98
N GLU A 116 15.82 -1.54 5.91
CA GLU A 116 15.97 -2.97 5.61
C GLU A 116 14.63 -3.64 5.30
N VAL A 117 13.51 -3.04 5.71
CA VAL A 117 12.16 -3.48 5.34
C VAL A 117 11.70 -2.82 4.05
N TYR A 118 10.62 -3.29 3.44
CA TYR A 118 9.94 -2.56 2.37
C TYR A 118 8.61 -2.01 2.87
N THR A 119 8.35 -0.72 2.69
CA THR A 119 7.09 -0.08 3.11
C THR A 119 6.39 0.51 1.90
N ALA A 120 5.08 0.27 1.80
CA ALA A 120 4.24 0.84 0.76
C ALA A 120 2.84 1.14 1.30
N ASN A 121 2.08 1.94 0.57
CA ASN A 121 0.68 2.25 0.90
C ASN A 121 -0.28 1.61 -0.13
N LEU A 122 -1.54 1.37 0.22
CA LEU A 122 -2.57 0.91 -0.73
C LEU A 122 -2.73 1.92 -1.88
N VAL A 123 -2.74 3.22 -1.55
CA VAL A 123 -2.69 4.32 -2.52
C VAL A 123 -1.41 5.11 -2.37
N LYS A 124 -0.86 5.57 -3.49
CA LYS A 124 0.43 6.31 -3.52
C LYS A 124 0.28 7.83 -3.35
N CYS A 125 -0.94 8.31 -3.16
CA CYS A 125 -1.29 9.74 -3.16
C CYS A 125 -2.20 10.04 -1.98
N ARG A 126 -2.13 11.26 -1.45
CA ARG A 126 -3.06 11.75 -0.43
C ARG A 126 -4.10 12.69 -1.04
N GLY A 127 -5.36 12.53 -0.61
CA GLY A 127 -6.46 13.42 -0.96
C GLY A 127 -6.72 14.50 0.08
N THR A 128 -7.61 15.44 -0.23
CA THR A 128 -8.22 16.32 0.80
C THR A 128 -9.17 15.55 1.72
N LYS A 129 -9.75 14.46 1.19
CA LYS A 129 -10.55 13.48 1.93
C LYS A 129 -9.76 12.18 2.03
N GLU A 130 -10.12 11.37 3.00
CA GLU A 130 -9.62 10.00 3.16
C GLU A 130 -9.87 9.19 1.88
N ALA A 131 -8.90 8.36 1.50
CA ALA A 131 -9.00 7.54 0.30
C ALA A 131 -10.24 6.63 0.36
N SER A 132 -10.94 6.45 -0.75
CA SER A 132 -12.06 5.51 -0.84
C SER A 132 -11.58 4.13 -1.30
N PHE A 133 -12.40 3.10 -1.10
CA PHE A 133 -12.15 1.77 -1.68
C PHE A 133 -11.94 1.83 -3.20
N GLN A 134 -12.64 2.74 -3.89
CA GLN A 134 -12.47 2.96 -5.32
C GLN A 134 -11.09 3.54 -5.67
N ASN A 135 -10.49 4.32 -4.78
CA ASN A 135 -9.10 4.77 -4.93
C ASN A 135 -8.13 3.61 -4.76
N PHE A 136 -8.36 2.74 -3.77
CA PHE A 136 -7.57 1.51 -3.59
C PHE A 136 -7.59 0.65 -4.85
N GLU A 137 -8.78 0.35 -5.38
CA GLU A 137 -8.95 -0.37 -6.64
C GLU A 137 -8.24 0.28 -7.84
N SER A 138 -8.16 1.62 -7.84
CA SER A 138 -7.49 2.35 -8.91
C SER A 138 -5.96 2.24 -8.84
N CYS A 139 -5.41 2.07 -7.64
CA CYS A 139 -3.97 2.04 -7.38
C CYS A 139 -3.42 0.62 -7.17
N ASN A 140 -4.29 -0.37 -6.93
CA ASN A 140 -3.94 -1.72 -6.52
C ASN A 140 -2.92 -2.42 -7.42
N CYS A 141 -2.98 -2.18 -8.74
CA CYS A 141 -2.04 -2.82 -9.67
C CYS A 141 -0.59 -2.44 -9.41
N TYR A 142 -0.32 -1.21 -8.93
CA TYR A 142 1.02 -0.83 -8.51
C TYR A 142 1.46 -1.57 -7.26
N LEU A 143 0.57 -1.75 -6.28
CA LEU A 143 0.87 -2.49 -5.06
C LEU A 143 1.12 -3.98 -5.35
N LEU A 144 0.25 -4.62 -6.14
CA LEU A 144 0.44 -6.02 -6.53
C LEU A 144 1.75 -6.21 -7.28
N LYS A 145 2.11 -5.28 -8.17
CA LYS A 145 3.39 -5.34 -8.88
C LYS A 145 4.58 -5.16 -7.93
N GLN A 146 4.48 -4.29 -6.92
CA GLN A 146 5.50 -4.19 -5.88
C GLN A 146 5.63 -5.51 -5.10
N ILE A 147 4.53 -6.14 -4.71
CA ILE A 147 4.56 -7.45 -4.01
C ILE A 147 5.20 -8.53 -4.90
N GLU A 148 4.87 -8.54 -6.20
CA GLU A 148 5.42 -9.48 -7.19
C GLU A 148 6.95 -9.32 -7.37
N VAL A 149 7.44 -8.08 -7.38
CA VAL A 149 8.88 -7.80 -7.57
C VAL A 149 9.67 -8.02 -6.27
N ILE A 150 9.14 -7.54 -5.13
CA ILE A 150 9.79 -7.65 -3.82
C ILE A 150 9.77 -9.11 -3.29
N LYS A 151 8.69 -9.85 -3.59
CA LYS A 151 8.45 -11.22 -3.11
C LYS A 151 8.66 -11.38 -1.59
N PRO A 152 7.98 -10.56 -0.75
CA PRO A 152 8.13 -10.67 0.68
C PRO A 152 7.59 -12.02 1.18
N LYS A 153 8.21 -12.56 2.22
CA LYS A 153 7.70 -13.74 2.95
C LYS A 153 6.60 -13.34 3.94
N ILE A 154 6.72 -12.14 4.51
CA ILE A 154 5.81 -11.60 5.52
C ILE A 154 5.25 -10.26 5.05
N ILE A 155 3.94 -10.12 5.08
CA ILE A 155 3.23 -8.85 4.86
C ILE A 155 2.59 -8.42 6.17
N VAL A 156 2.88 -7.20 6.60
CA VAL A 156 2.27 -6.59 7.77
C VAL A 156 1.20 -5.61 7.31
N ALA A 157 -0.08 -5.95 7.56
CA ALA A 157 -1.20 -5.07 7.25
C ALA A 157 -1.40 -4.05 8.38
N VAL A 158 -1.06 -2.79 8.12
CA VAL A 158 -1.01 -1.73 9.13
C VAL A 158 -2.35 -1.01 9.21
N GLY A 159 -3.25 -1.55 10.03
CA GLY A 159 -4.58 -1.01 10.31
C GLY A 159 -5.72 -1.76 9.63
N GLU A 160 -6.93 -1.50 10.12
CA GLU A 160 -8.18 -2.15 9.71
C GLU A 160 -8.48 -2.02 8.22
N ARG A 161 -8.40 -0.80 7.68
CA ARG A 161 -8.67 -0.55 6.25
C ARG A 161 -7.75 -1.35 5.32
N VAL A 162 -6.50 -1.55 5.73
CA VAL A 162 -5.53 -2.35 4.98
C VAL A 162 -5.87 -3.83 5.04
N HIS A 163 -6.14 -4.33 6.26
CA HIS A 163 -6.61 -5.69 6.46
C HIS A 163 -7.85 -5.99 5.61
N ASP A 164 -8.89 -5.18 5.75
CA ASP A 164 -10.19 -5.39 5.10
C ASP A 164 -10.05 -5.34 3.57
N TYR A 165 -9.21 -4.45 3.03
CA TYR A 165 -8.95 -4.37 1.60
C TYR A 165 -8.21 -5.61 1.08
N LEU A 166 -7.11 -5.98 1.72
CA LEU A 166 -6.25 -7.08 1.26
C LEU A 166 -6.95 -8.43 1.36
N LEU A 167 -7.68 -8.67 2.44
CA LEU A 167 -8.37 -9.95 2.68
C LEU A 167 -9.79 -9.99 2.13
N LYS A 168 -10.31 -8.86 1.63
CA LYS A 168 -11.70 -8.71 1.18
C LYS A 168 -12.70 -9.14 2.28
N SER A 169 -12.36 -8.92 3.54
CA SER A 169 -13.16 -9.29 4.71
C SER A 169 -13.38 -8.08 5.61
N SER A 170 -14.60 -7.55 5.62
CA SER A 170 -14.92 -6.36 6.42
C SER A 170 -15.39 -6.74 7.82
N GLY A 171 -14.95 -5.98 8.83
CA GLY A 171 -15.41 -6.12 10.21
C GLY A 171 -14.76 -7.28 10.99
N GLU A 172 -13.77 -7.96 10.42
CA GLU A 172 -13.04 -9.03 11.09
C GLU A 172 -11.69 -8.60 11.67
N PHE A 173 -11.28 -7.33 11.49
CA PHE A 173 -9.94 -6.88 11.87
C PHE A 173 -9.58 -7.17 13.33
N LEU A 174 -10.45 -6.84 14.30
CA LEU A 174 -10.15 -7.09 15.72
C LEU A 174 -9.97 -8.59 16.04
N LYS A 175 -10.71 -9.46 15.35
CA LYS A 175 -10.60 -10.92 15.48
C LYS A 175 -9.32 -11.46 14.84
N ASN A 176 -8.82 -10.80 13.79
CA ASN A 176 -7.71 -11.25 12.97
C ASN A 176 -6.36 -10.59 13.33
N ARG A 177 -6.39 -9.47 14.04
CA ARG A 177 -5.19 -8.76 14.51
C ARG A 177 -4.28 -9.68 15.32
N GLY A 178 -2.98 -9.65 15.01
CA GLY A 178 -1.96 -10.50 15.61
C GLY A 178 -1.98 -11.97 15.15
N LYS A 179 -2.96 -12.40 14.35
CA LYS A 179 -2.99 -13.76 13.77
C LYS A 179 -2.15 -13.82 12.50
N VAL A 180 -1.65 -15.02 12.23
CA VAL A 180 -0.96 -15.33 10.97
C VAL A 180 -2.01 -15.84 10.00
N LEU A 181 -2.15 -15.14 8.88
CA LEU A 181 -3.13 -15.43 7.84
C LEU A 181 -2.39 -15.75 6.55
N SER A 182 -3.00 -16.54 5.67
CA SER A 182 -2.44 -16.78 4.33
C SER A 182 -2.73 -15.59 3.41
N PHE A 183 -1.75 -15.20 2.61
CA PHE A 183 -1.91 -14.18 1.56
C PHE A 183 -1.04 -14.52 0.35
N ASN A 184 -1.63 -15.15 -0.67
CA ASN A 184 -0.91 -15.67 -1.83
C ASN A 184 0.27 -16.58 -1.40
N SER A 185 1.50 -16.25 -1.81
CA SER A 185 2.72 -16.95 -1.43
C SER A 185 3.38 -16.44 -0.15
N ALA A 186 2.77 -15.46 0.53
CA ALA A 186 3.26 -14.85 1.75
C ALA A 186 2.29 -15.15 2.92
N ILE A 187 2.76 -14.89 4.13
CA ILE A 187 1.87 -14.75 5.29
C ILE A 187 1.52 -13.28 5.50
N LEU A 188 0.33 -13.01 6.04
CA LEU A 188 -0.14 -11.68 6.40
C LEU A 188 -0.43 -11.62 7.90
N VAL A 189 0.10 -10.58 8.57
CA VAL A 189 -0.16 -10.31 9.99
C VAL A 189 -0.75 -8.90 10.14
N PRO A 190 -2.02 -8.76 10.57
CA PRO A 190 -2.62 -7.45 10.79
C PRO A 190 -2.21 -6.87 12.14
N ILE A 191 -1.90 -5.57 12.15
CA ILE A 191 -1.58 -4.81 13.37
C ILE A 191 -2.38 -3.50 13.41
N PHE A 192 -2.44 -2.85 14.57
CA PHE A 192 -3.00 -1.50 14.64
C PHE A 192 -2.11 -0.49 13.90
N SER A 193 -2.75 0.50 13.26
CA SER A 193 -2.01 1.58 12.62
C SER A 193 -1.41 2.55 13.65
N PRO A 194 -0.25 3.16 13.35
CA PRO A 194 0.33 4.18 14.22
C PRO A 194 -0.63 5.32 14.53
N LEU A 195 -1.42 5.79 13.54
CA LEU A 195 -2.41 6.84 13.74
C LEU A 195 -3.50 6.44 14.75
N TYR A 196 -3.93 5.17 14.72
CA TYR A 196 -4.90 4.64 15.68
C TYR A 196 -4.29 4.55 17.08
N LEU A 197 -3.03 4.13 17.19
CA LEU A 197 -2.31 4.02 18.47
C LEU A 197 -1.96 5.36 19.11
N LEU A 198 -1.77 6.42 18.31
CA LEU A 198 -1.62 7.78 18.83
C LEU A 198 -2.88 8.25 19.55
N LYS A 199 -4.06 7.82 19.09
CA LYS A 199 -5.35 8.10 19.75
C LYS A 199 -5.67 7.12 20.88
N ASN A 200 -5.14 5.90 20.81
CA ASN A 200 -5.43 4.81 21.75
C ASN A 200 -4.12 4.22 22.34
N PRO A 201 -3.39 4.97 23.19
CA PRO A 201 -2.06 4.58 23.64
C PRO A 201 -2.02 3.29 24.46
N SER A 202 -3.13 2.89 25.11
CA SER A 202 -3.25 1.63 25.85
C SER A 202 -3.00 0.40 24.97
N LEU A 203 -3.33 0.48 23.67
CA LEU A 203 -3.20 -0.62 22.70
C LEU A 203 -1.78 -0.78 22.14
N LYS A 204 -0.85 0.10 22.53
CA LYS A 204 0.57 -0.03 22.16
C LYS A 204 1.18 -1.33 22.69
N LYS A 205 0.76 -1.77 23.88
CA LYS A 205 1.23 -3.03 24.48
C LYS A 205 0.86 -4.22 23.59
N ASP A 206 -0.39 -4.30 23.15
CA ASP A 206 -0.82 -5.41 22.31
C ASP A 206 -0.10 -5.39 20.95
N THR A 207 0.03 -4.21 20.34
CA THR A 207 0.74 -4.07 19.07
C THR A 207 2.20 -4.46 19.20
N TYR A 208 2.83 -4.16 20.35
CA TYR A 208 4.19 -4.60 20.62
C TYR A 208 4.31 -6.13 20.64
N LEU A 209 3.35 -6.84 21.24
CA LEU A 209 3.29 -8.30 21.22
C LEU A 209 3.11 -8.84 19.79
N ASP A 210 2.26 -8.20 18.98
CA ASP A 210 2.09 -8.56 17.57
C ASP A 210 3.41 -8.40 16.79
N MET A 211 4.14 -7.31 17.04
CA MET A 211 5.44 -7.05 16.42
C MET A 211 6.52 -8.05 16.87
N LEU A 212 6.53 -8.48 18.13
CA LEU A 212 7.43 -9.54 18.60
C LEU A 212 7.12 -10.87 17.91
N LYS A 213 5.85 -11.18 17.68
CA LYS A 213 5.47 -12.37 16.91
C LYS A 213 5.97 -12.28 15.45
N ILE A 214 5.82 -11.12 14.82
CA ILE A 214 6.37 -10.85 13.47
C ILE A 214 7.89 -11.03 13.45
N LYS A 215 8.59 -10.57 14.49
CA LYS A 215 10.03 -10.76 14.64
C LYS A 215 10.41 -12.24 14.63
N ASN A 216 9.75 -13.06 15.45
CA ASN A 216 10.04 -14.49 15.52
C ASN A 216 9.82 -15.17 14.15
N LEU A 217 8.71 -14.84 13.47
CA LEU A 217 8.43 -15.34 12.12
C LEU A 217 9.52 -14.92 11.11
N TYR A 218 10.05 -13.71 11.25
CA TYR A 218 11.12 -13.20 10.39
C TYR A 218 12.46 -13.92 10.64
N GLU A 219 12.79 -14.22 11.90
CA GLU A 219 14.01 -14.97 12.27
C GLU A 219 13.96 -16.44 11.82
N GLU A 220 12.77 -17.04 11.73
CA GLU A 220 12.54 -18.41 11.24
C GLU A 220 12.53 -18.52 9.70
N SER A 221 12.49 -17.40 8.97
CA SER A 221 12.28 -17.31 7.51
C SER A 221 13.56 -17.14 6.70
#